data_AF-A0A1G3U7P5-F1
#
_entry.id   AF-A0A1G3U7P5-F1
#
_cell.length_a   1.000
_cell.length_b   1.000
_cell.length_c   1.000
_cell.angle_alpha   90.00
_cell.angle_beta   90.00
_cell.angle_gamma   90.00
#
_symmetry.space_group_name_H-M   'P 1'
#
loop_
_entity.id
_entity.type
_entity.pdbx_description
1 polymer ?
#
loop_
_entity_poly.entity_id
_entity_poly.type
_entity_poly.pdbx_seq_one_letter_code
_entity_poly.pdbx_strand_id
1 'polypeptide(L)'
;MALNYITVKRIYQKIRILLVNESEETYTNHEKSFSQYDEYYFLPKNKKKDIRYLFDAIGILGMSYGNSIYTLLLPDQFEHLKQLSQDELETTSYKEEYAKYLAQHKVAHYETFDNQLQAFWKFLEEFMLHFKGVSKLHFIYYLKEAEFKFNHTREEQKVILDKLTCRL
;
A
#
# COMPACT_ATOMS: atom_id res chain seq x y z
N MET A 1 -28.96 15.28 6.10
CA MET A 1 -29.37 13.86 6.03
C MET A 1 -28.39 13.02 6.83
N ALA A 2 -28.85 12.29 7.85
CA ALA A 2 -28.01 11.36 8.58
C ALA A 2 -28.00 10.02 7.83
N LEU A 3 -26.95 9.77 7.05
CA LEU A 3 -26.76 8.49 6.36
C LEU A 3 -26.35 7.40 7.36
N ASN A 4 -26.90 6.20 7.22
CA ASN A 4 -26.56 5.07 8.07
C ASN A 4 -25.09 4.64 7.83
N TYR A 5 -24.31 4.54 8.91
CA TYR A 5 -22.89 4.16 8.85
C TYR A 5 -22.65 2.83 8.11
N ILE A 6 -23.50 1.82 8.31
CA ILE A 6 -23.37 0.51 7.66
C ILE A 6 -23.53 0.66 6.15
N THR A 7 -24.53 1.44 5.72
CA THR A 7 -24.77 1.72 4.31
C THR A 7 -23.58 2.45 3.69
N VAL A 8 -23.09 3.50 4.36
CA VAL A 8 -21.91 4.25 3.92
C VAL A 8 -20.70 3.32 3.79
N LYS A 9 -20.41 2.52 4.83
CA LYS A 9 -19.29 1.57 4.82
C LYS A 9 -19.38 0.58 3.66
N ARG A 10 -20.57 0.04 3.38
CA ARG A 10 -20.79 -0.89 2.25
C ARG A 10 -20.52 -0.21 0.91
N ILE A 11 -20.99 1.03 0.72
CA ILE A 11 -20.74 1.79 -0.51
C ILE A 11 -19.24 2.02 -0.71
N TYR A 12 -18.53 2.49 0.33
CA TYR A 12 -17.07 2.66 0.26
C TYR A 12 -16.36 1.35 -0.10
N GLN A 13 -16.79 0.22 0.46
CA GLN A 13 -16.21 -1.08 0.15
C GLN A 13 -16.44 -1.48 -1.31
N LYS A 14 -17.65 -1.25 -1.84
CA LYS A 14 -17.94 -1.47 -3.27
C LYS A 14 -17.08 -0.58 -4.17
N ILE A 15 -16.95 0.71 -3.83
CA ILE A 15 -16.09 1.65 -4.56
C ILE A 15 -14.64 1.15 -4.58
N ARG A 16 -14.08 0.73 -3.44
CA ARG A 16 -12.70 0.20 -3.40
C ARG A 16 -12.50 -1.00 -4.32
N ILE A 17 -13.47 -1.90 -4.41
CA ILE A 17 -13.40 -3.05 -5.32
C ILE A 17 -13.36 -2.57 -6.78
N LEU A 18 -14.20 -1.59 -7.14
CA LEU A 18 -14.20 -1.01 -8.48
C LEU A 18 -12.87 -0.31 -8.80
N LEU A 19 -12.26 0.37 -7.83
CA LEU A 19 -10.98 1.04 -8.00
C LEU A 19 -9.83 0.06 -8.29
N VAL A 20 -9.90 -1.18 -7.79
CA VAL A 20 -8.92 -2.21 -8.15
C VAL A 20 -8.97 -2.43 -9.66
N ASN A 21 -10.15 -2.68 -10.23
CA ASN A 21 -10.29 -2.92 -11.66
C ASN A 21 -9.91 -1.70 -12.50
N GLU A 22 -10.31 -0.49 -12.08
CA GLU A 22 -9.92 0.76 -12.76
C GLU A 22 -8.40 0.94 -12.79
N SER A 23 -7.70 0.58 -11.70
CA SER A 23 -6.23 0.66 -11.66
C SER A 23 -5.57 -0.32 -12.62
N GLU A 24 -6.09 -1.54 -12.74
CA GLU A 24 -5.57 -2.56 -13.68
C GLU A 24 -5.80 -2.15 -15.14
N GLU A 25 -6.99 -1.62 -15.45
CA GLU A 25 -7.30 -1.08 -16.78
C GLU A 25 -6.38 0.10 -17.12
N THR A 26 -6.16 1.00 -16.16
CA THR A 26 -5.24 2.13 -16.35
C THR A 26 -3.82 1.65 -16.59
N TYR A 27 -3.33 0.70 -15.79
CA TYR A 27 -1.99 0.13 -15.93
C TYR A 27 -1.74 -0.50 -17.31
N THR A 28 -2.66 -1.36 -17.76
CA THR A 28 -2.53 -2.08 -19.04
C THR A 28 -2.40 -1.13 -20.22
N ASN A 29 -2.98 0.08 -20.13
CA ASN A 29 -2.92 1.09 -21.18
C ASN A 29 -1.64 1.96 -21.16
N HIS A 30 -0.80 1.89 -20.11
CA HIS A 30 0.33 2.79 -19.88
C HIS A 30 1.73 2.14 -19.99
N GLU A 31 1.86 0.96 -20.63
CA GLU A 31 3.13 0.21 -20.71
C GLU A 31 4.36 1.00 -21.20
N LYS A 32 4.17 2.09 -21.96
CA LYS A 32 5.26 2.83 -22.62
C LYS A 32 5.92 3.95 -21.80
N SER A 33 5.43 4.25 -20.59
CA SER A 33 5.89 5.40 -19.79
C SER A 33 6.56 5.03 -18.46
N PHE A 34 6.93 3.76 -18.28
CA PHE A 34 7.65 3.31 -17.08
C PHE A 34 8.95 4.09 -16.88
N SER A 35 9.18 4.55 -15.66
CA SER A 35 10.41 5.26 -15.30
C SER A 35 11.19 4.61 -14.16
N GLN A 36 10.51 4.24 -13.08
CA GLN A 36 11.16 3.77 -11.86
C GLN A 36 10.25 2.84 -11.05
N TYR A 37 10.87 2.08 -10.16
CA TYR A 37 10.18 1.26 -9.17
C TYR A 37 10.85 1.39 -7.80
N ASP A 38 10.10 1.09 -6.74
CA ASP A 38 10.57 1.08 -5.36
C ASP A 38 9.79 0.04 -4.55
N GLU A 39 10.46 -0.60 -3.59
CA GLU A 39 9.85 -1.54 -2.67
C GLU A 39 9.61 -0.89 -1.31
N TYR A 40 8.38 -0.98 -0.83
CA TYR A 40 7.97 -0.40 0.44
C TYR A 40 7.35 -1.44 1.37
N TYR A 41 7.82 -1.47 2.62
CA TYR A 41 7.30 -2.36 3.65
C TYR A 41 6.43 -1.57 4.62
N PHE A 42 5.11 -1.66 4.42
CA PHE A 42 4.14 -0.99 5.27
C PHE A 42 3.92 -1.73 6.59
N LEU A 43 4.05 -1.01 7.70
CA LEU A 43 3.73 -1.51 9.03
C LEU A 43 3.01 -0.39 9.81
N PRO A 44 1.82 -0.64 10.41
CA PRO A 44 1.12 0.38 11.18
C PRO A 44 1.99 1.00 12.29
N LYS A 45 1.87 2.32 12.49
CA LYS A 45 2.72 3.09 13.41
C LYS A 45 2.78 2.54 14.84
N ASN A 46 1.68 1.97 15.35
CA ASN A 46 1.62 1.33 16.66
C ASN A 46 2.40 0.00 16.73
N LYS A 47 2.52 -0.71 15.61
CA LYS A 47 3.28 -1.96 15.48
C LYS A 47 4.77 -1.73 15.24
N LYS A 48 5.17 -0.59 14.65
CA LYS A 48 6.58 -0.27 14.36
C LYS A 48 7.51 -0.25 15.58
N LYS A 49 6.98 -0.02 16.78
CA LYS A 49 7.77 0.05 18.03
C LYS A 49 8.03 -1.32 18.65
N ASP A 50 7.31 -2.35 18.20
CA ASP A 50 7.33 -3.67 18.80
C ASP A 50 7.87 -4.68 17.80
N ILE A 51 9.03 -5.22 18.13
CA ILE A 51 9.81 -6.11 17.28
C ILE A 51 9.08 -7.41 16.94
N ARG A 52 8.01 -7.77 17.69
CA ARG A 52 7.18 -8.94 17.37
C ARG A 52 6.40 -8.78 16.07
N TYR A 53 6.07 -7.56 15.70
CA TYR A 53 5.34 -7.26 14.46
C TYR A 53 6.26 -6.97 13.27
N LEU A 54 7.55 -7.21 13.43
CA LEU A 54 8.54 -6.94 12.41
C LEU A 54 8.23 -7.70 11.12
N PHE A 55 7.88 -8.99 11.24
CA PHE A 55 7.48 -9.86 10.12
C PHE A 55 6.03 -9.65 9.64
N ASP A 56 5.24 -8.80 10.32
CA ASP A 56 3.88 -8.46 9.91
C ASP A 56 3.84 -7.41 8.78
N ALA A 57 4.99 -6.83 8.43
CA ALA A 57 5.07 -5.83 7.38
C ALA A 57 4.47 -6.35 6.07
N ILE A 58 3.76 -5.48 5.38
CA ILE A 58 3.15 -5.77 4.08
C ILE A 58 4.07 -5.17 3.02
N GLY A 59 4.70 -6.04 2.23
CA GLY A 59 5.53 -5.63 1.09
C GLY A 59 4.67 -5.09 -0.05
N ILE A 60 5.09 -3.97 -0.61
CA ILE A 60 4.42 -3.27 -1.71
C ILE A 60 5.50 -2.93 -2.74
N LEU A 61 5.24 -3.26 -4.00
CA LEU A 61 6.02 -2.77 -5.12
C LEU A 61 5.30 -1.58 -5.73
N GLY A 62 5.91 -0.39 -5.66
CA GLY A 62 5.42 0.80 -6.34
C GLY A 62 6.19 1.03 -7.63
N MET A 63 5.48 1.39 -8.69
CA MET A 63 6.03 1.71 -9.99
C MET A 63 5.52 3.07 -10.44
N SER A 64 6.39 3.87 -11.04
CA SER A 64 6.06 5.20 -11.55
C SER A 64 5.95 5.13 -13.08
N TYR A 65 4.86 5.67 -13.59
CA TYR A 65 4.51 5.75 -15.01
C TYR A 65 4.21 7.20 -15.37
N GLY A 66 5.20 7.93 -15.88
CA GLY A 66 5.09 9.39 -16.07
C GLY A 66 4.70 10.10 -14.77
N ASN A 67 3.46 10.60 -14.70
CA ASN A 67 2.89 11.28 -13.53
C ASN A 67 1.94 10.42 -12.70
N SER A 68 1.88 9.11 -12.92
CA SER A 68 1.02 8.18 -12.17
C SER A 68 1.84 7.12 -11.44
N ILE A 69 1.29 6.61 -10.35
CA ILE A 69 1.86 5.48 -9.61
C ILE A 69 0.94 4.29 -9.72
N TYR A 70 1.54 3.12 -9.85
CA TYR A 70 0.85 1.87 -9.79
C TYR A 70 1.50 0.96 -8.76
N THR A 71 0.69 0.27 -7.97
CA THR A 71 1.14 -0.52 -6.83
C THR A 71 0.69 -1.97 -6.93
N LEU A 72 1.57 -2.87 -6.52
CA LEU A 72 1.32 -4.29 -6.37
C LEU A 72 1.62 -4.72 -4.93
N LEU A 73 0.82 -5.65 -4.41
CA LEU A 73 1.20 -6.34 -3.18
C LEU A 73 2.22 -7.42 -3.48
N LEU A 74 3.32 -7.41 -2.73
CA LEU A 74 4.29 -8.48 -2.78
C LEU A 74 3.77 -9.69 -2.00
N PRO A 75 4.16 -10.92 -2.40
CA PRO A 75 3.92 -12.10 -1.60
C PRO A 75 4.52 -11.93 -0.19
N ASP A 76 3.98 -12.65 0.78
CA ASP A 76 4.49 -12.63 2.15
C ASP A 76 5.85 -13.33 2.22
N GLN A 77 6.92 -12.57 1.97
CA GLN A 77 8.29 -13.10 1.94
C GLN A 77 8.71 -13.70 3.29
N PHE A 78 7.97 -13.42 4.37
CA PHE A 78 8.29 -13.85 5.73
C PHE A 78 7.34 -14.93 6.25
N GLU A 79 6.49 -15.52 5.39
CA GLU A 79 5.58 -16.59 5.81
C GLU A 79 6.32 -17.76 6.49
N HIS A 80 7.47 -18.14 5.93
CA HIS A 80 8.33 -19.18 6.50
C HIS A 80 8.90 -18.84 7.89
N LEU A 81 9.10 -17.55 8.18
CA LEU A 81 9.61 -17.09 9.48
C LEU A 81 8.51 -17.00 10.54
N LYS A 82 7.24 -16.84 10.13
CA LYS A 82 6.09 -16.78 11.04
C LYS A 82 5.74 -18.12 11.68
N GLN A 83 6.24 -19.21 11.09
CA GLN A 83 6.02 -20.57 11.57
C GLN A 83 7.07 -20.99 12.62
N LEU A 84 8.15 -20.22 12.77
CA LEU A 84 9.16 -20.43 13.80
C LEU A 84 8.57 -20.14 15.18
N SER A 85 9.01 -20.92 16.17
CA SER A 85 8.61 -20.70 17.55
C SER A 85 9.11 -19.34 18.05
N GLN A 86 8.45 -18.81 19.09
CA GLN A 86 8.80 -17.52 19.66
C GLN A 86 10.25 -17.52 20.19
N ASP A 87 10.73 -18.66 20.70
CA ASP A 87 12.10 -18.84 21.17
C ASP A 87 13.14 -18.81 20.02
N GLU A 88 12.80 -19.36 18.85
CA GLU A 88 13.64 -19.32 17.66
C GLU A 88 13.73 -17.91 17.06
N LEU A 89 12.61 -17.18 17.07
CA LEU A 89 12.52 -15.77 16.64
C LEU A 89 13.19 -14.80 17.61
N GLU A 90 13.30 -15.14 18.90
CA GLU A 90 13.98 -14.33 19.90
C GLU A 90 15.50 -14.39 19.84
N THR A 91 16.07 -15.35 19.10
CA THR A 91 17.50 -15.35 18.80
C THR A 91 17.89 -14.00 18.19
N THR A 92 18.73 -13.25 18.92
CA THR A 92 19.17 -11.89 18.57
C THR A 92 19.68 -11.77 17.13
N SER A 93 20.28 -12.84 16.58
CA SER A 93 20.80 -12.88 15.20
C SER A 93 19.73 -12.59 14.13
N TYR A 94 18.57 -13.28 14.16
CA TYR A 94 17.55 -13.14 13.12
C TYR A 94 16.84 -11.78 13.16
N LYS A 95 16.62 -11.26 14.37
CA LYS A 95 16.05 -9.92 14.58
C LYS A 95 16.98 -8.83 14.07
N GLU A 96 18.28 -8.95 14.36
CA GLU A 96 19.28 -8.00 13.88
C GLU A 96 19.49 -8.09 12.38
N GLU A 97 19.53 -9.30 11.80
CA GLU A 97 19.64 -9.52 10.36
C GLU A 97 18.43 -8.97 9.62
N TYR A 98 17.21 -9.13 10.15
CA TYR A 98 16.02 -8.55 9.55
C TYR A 98 15.98 -7.02 9.69
N ALA A 99 16.32 -6.49 10.87
CA ALA A 99 16.42 -5.04 11.06
C ALA A 99 17.47 -4.43 10.12
N LYS A 100 18.59 -5.13 9.91
CA LYS A 100 19.61 -4.78 8.91
C LYS A 100 19.06 -4.90 7.50
N TYR A 101 18.34 -5.96 7.15
CA TYR A 101 17.71 -6.15 5.84
C TYR A 101 16.73 -5.00 5.52
N LEU A 102 15.79 -4.69 6.41
CA LEU A 102 14.89 -3.54 6.23
C LEU A 102 15.61 -2.19 6.20
N ALA A 103 16.66 -2.02 7.02
CA ALA A 103 17.46 -0.81 7.01
C ALA A 103 18.29 -0.67 5.73
N GLN A 104 18.81 -1.78 5.19
CA GLN A 104 19.60 -1.83 3.96
C GLN A 104 18.72 -1.64 2.72
N HIS A 105 17.53 -2.24 2.69
CA HIS A 105 16.55 -1.99 1.62
C HIS A 105 16.03 -0.54 1.63
N LYS A 106 15.91 0.10 2.81
CA LYS A 106 15.69 1.56 2.90
C LYS A 106 16.85 2.40 2.37
N VAL A 107 18.06 1.84 2.28
CA VAL A 107 19.30 2.54 1.87
C VAL A 107 19.63 2.32 0.39
N ALA A 108 19.03 1.30 -0.26
CA ALA A 108 19.48 0.81 -1.56
C ALA A 108 18.58 1.17 -2.76
N HIS A 109 18.15 2.43 -2.90
CA HIS A 109 17.88 3.01 -4.24
C HIS A 109 17.83 4.54 -4.20
N TYR A 110 18.96 5.18 -3.93
CA TYR A 110 19.13 6.63 -4.08
C TYR A 110 20.03 6.93 -5.28
N GLU A 111 19.45 7.00 -6.48
CA GLU A 111 20.09 7.73 -7.59
C GLU A 111 19.39 9.05 -7.97
N THR A 112 18.19 9.35 -7.47
CA THR A 112 17.59 10.70 -7.63
C THR A 112 16.70 11.09 -6.44
N PHE A 113 16.91 12.29 -5.93
CA PHE A 113 16.45 12.75 -4.60
C PHE A 113 15.05 13.37 -4.57
N ASP A 114 14.19 13.12 -5.56
CA ASP A 114 12.80 13.60 -5.55
C ASP A 114 11.90 12.67 -6.37
N ASN A 115 11.63 11.48 -5.82
CA ASN A 115 10.88 10.44 -6.52
C ASN A 115 9.43 10.45 -6.08
N GLN A 116 8.52 10.58 -7.05
CA GLN A 116 7.06 10.51 -6.91
C GLN A 116 6.60 9.38 -5.97
N LEU A 117 7.30 8.23 -5.99
CA LEU A 117 7.08 7.08 -5.10
C LEU A 117 7.29 7.42 -3.62
N GLN A 118 8.31 8.18 -3.24
CA GLN A 118 8.51 8.61 -1.86
C GLN A 118 7.39 9.55 -1.38
N ALA A 119 6.92 10.44 -2.26
CA ALA A 119 5.76 11.29 -1.96
C ALA A 119 4.51 10.44 -1.73
N PHE A 120 4.33 9.39 -2.54
CA PHE A 120 3.24 8.44 -2.36
C PHE A 120 3.36 7.62 -1.08
N TRP A 121 4.55 7.15 -0.68
CA TRP A 121 4.72 6.43 0.58
C TRP A 121 4.37 7.28 1.80
N LYS A 122 4.75 8.56 1.78
CA LYS A 122 4.35 9.53 2.82
C LYS A 122 2.83 9.71 2.83
N PHE A 123 2.22 9.90 1.65
CA PHE A 123 0.78 10.01 1.51
C PHE A 123 0.04 8.75 2.01
N LEU A 124 0.53 7.56 1.66
CA LEU A 124 -0.04 6.28 2.07
C LEU A 124 -0.05 6.14 3.60
N GLU A 125 1.06 6.50 4.26
CA GLU A 125 1.16 6.49 5.73
C GLU A 125 0.10 7.40 6.36
N GLU A 126 -0.02 8.65 5.89
CA GLU A 126 -1.02 9.60 6.37
C GLU A 126 -2.46 9.14 6.10
N PHE A 127 -2.72 8.62 4.89
CA PHE A 127 -4.00 8.06 4.51
C PHE A 127 -4.40 6.92 5.44
N MET A 128 -3.47 6.01 5.75
CA MET A 128 -3.74 4.85 6.59
C MET A 128 -4.01 5.17 8.05
N LEU A 129 -3.59 6.35 8.57
CA LEU A 129 -3.90 6.79 9.93
C LEU A 129 -5.41 6.96 10.19
N HIS A 130 -6.22 7.18 9.15
CA HIS A 130 -7.67 7.31 9.28
C HIS A 130 -8.37 5.99 9.62
N PHE A 131 -7.69 4.85 9.44
CA PHE A 131 -8.28 3.53 9.65
C PHE A 131 -7.73 2.88 10.91
N LYS A 132 -8.63 2.47 11.82
CA LYS A 132 -8.28 1.79 13.08
C LYS A 132 -8.03 0.29 12.85
N GLY A 133 -6.99 -0.01 12.08
CA GLY A 133 -6.62 -1.37 11.71
C GLY A 133 -7.29 -1.82 10.42
N VAL A 134 -6.46 -2.31 9.49
CA VAL A 134 -6.88 -2.93 8.25
C VAL A 134 -6.28 -4.33 8.24
N SER A 135 -7.12 -5.36 8.08
CA SER A 135 -6.63 -6.73 7.98
C SER A 135 -5.79 -6.88 6.71
N LYS A 136 -4.72 -7.69 6.76
CA LYS A 136 -3.82 -7.94 5.61
C LYS A 136 -4.58 -8.33 4.33
N LEU A 137 -5.59 -9.21 4.44
CA LEU A 137 -6.43 -9.65 3.32
C LEU A 137 -7.16 -8.51 2.60
N HIS A 138 -7.56 -7.47 3.34
CA HIS A 138 -8.30 -6.33 2.78
C HIS A 138 -7.39 -5.15 2.43
N PHE A 139 -6.10 -5.22 2.75
CA PHE A 139 -5.17 -4.10 2.58
C PHE A 139 -5.09 -3.60 1.14
N ILE A 140 -5.17 -4.51 0.15
CA ILE A 140 -5.18 -4.17 -1.28
C ILE A 140 -6.23 -3.11 -1.62
N TYR A 141 -7.43 -3.20 -1.04
CA TYR A 141 -8.53 -2.28 -1.32
C TYR A 141 -8.25 -0.86 -0.83
N TYR A 142 -7.51 -0.73 0.28
CA TYR A 142 -7.10 0.57 0.81
C TYR A 142 -5.90 1.13 0.06
N LEU A 143 -4.97 0.26 -0.32
CA LEU A 143 -3.83 0.63 -1.16
C LEU A 143 -4.30 1.19 -2.50
N LYS A 144 -5.26 0.54 -3.17
CA LYS A 144 -5.82 1.03 -4.44
C LYS A 144 -6.65 2.31 -4.27
N GLU A 145 -7.32 2.51 -3.13
CA GLU A 145 -7.95 3.81 -2.83
C GLU A 145 -6.90 4.92 -2.67
N ALA A 146 -5.79 4.63 -1.99
CA ALA A 146 -4.70 5.59 -1.84
C ALA A 146 -4.06 5.93 -3.20
N GLU A 147 -3.74 4.91 -4.01
CA GLU A 147 -3.22 5.08 -5.38
C GLU A 147 -4.14 5.96 -6.22
N PHE A 148 -5.44 5.65 -6.25
CA PHE A 148 -6.44 6.45 -6.96
C PHE A 148 -6.46 7.92 -6.50
N LYS A 149 -6.46 8.15 -5.19
CA LYS A 149 -6.48 9.50 -4.61
C LYS A 149 -5.19 10.29 -4.88
N PHE A 150 -4.06 9.60 -4.97
CA PHE A 150 -2.77 10.23 -5.23
C PHE A 150 -2.61 10.60 -6.71
N ASN A 151 -3.06 9.74 -7.62
CA ASN A 151 -2.90 9.95 -9.06
C ASN A 151 -3.85 10.98 -9.66
N HIS A 152 -4.95 11.32 -8.97
CA HIS A 152 -6.02 12.14 -9.54
C HIS A 152 -6.34 13.35 -8.66
N THR A 153 -6.62 14.47 -9.31
CA THR A 153 -7.21 15.65 -8.67
C THR A 153 -8.62 15.37 -8.15
N ARG A 154 -9.17 16.24 -7.30
CA ARG A 154 -10.52 16.03 -6.75
C ARG A 154 -11.60 16.06 -7.84
N GLU A 155 -11.37 16.83 -8.89
CA GLU A 155 -12.25 16.98 -10.04
C GLU A 155 -12.27 15.69 -10.87
N GLU A 156 -11.09 15.15 -11.19
CA GLU A 156 -10.96 13.86 -11.87
C GLU A 156 -11.53 12.71 -11.04
N GLN A 157 -11.26 12.70 -9.73
CA GLN A 157 -11.82 11.70 -8.81
C GLN A 157 -13.35 11.66 -8.89
N LYS A 158 -14.01 12.82 -8.92
CA LYS A 158 -15.48 12.89 -9.06
C LYS A 158 -15.94 12.28 -10.38
N VAL A 159 -15.33 12.70 -11.49
CA VAL A 159 -15.70 12.21 -12.83
C VAL A 159 -15.55 10.69 -12.93
N ILE A 160 -14.43 10.15 -12.43
CA ILE A 160 -14.17 8.70 -12.45
C ILE A 160 -15.14 7.97 -11.52
N LEU A 161 -15.38 8.47 -10.30
CA LEU A 161 -16.32 7.86 -9.36
C LEU A 161 -17.75 7.91 -9.88
N ASP A 162 -18.20 8.97 -10.53
CA ASP A 162 -19.53 9.06 -11.13
C ASP A 162 -19.69 7.99 -12.23
N LYS A 163 -18.67 7.84 -13.09
CA LYS A 163 -18.63 6.77 -14.11
C LYS A 163 -18.68 5.37 -13.50
N LEU A 164 -17.92 5.14 -12.42
CA LEU A 164 -17.83 3.85 -11.74
C LEU A 164 -19.12 3.51 -10.97
N THR A 165 -19.72 4.49 -10.32
CA THR A 165 -20.94 4.29 -9.51
C THR A 165 -22.20 4.13 -10.35
N CYS A 166 -22.23 4.59 -11.61
CA CYS A 166 -23.24 4.18 -12.58
C CYS A 166 -23.26 2.66 -12.85
N ARG A 167 -22.21 1.92 -12.47
CA ARG A 167 -22.13 0.46 -12.59
C ARG A 167 -22.56 -0.29 -11.31
N LEU A 168 -22.92 0.42 -10.23
CA LEU A 168 -23.31 -0.14 -8.92
C LEU A 168 -24.81 -0.37 -8.77
#